data_AF-A0A1J3JZH9-F1
#
_entry.id   AF-A0A1J3JZH9-F1
#
_cell.length_a   1.000
_cell.length_b   1.000
_cell.length_c   1.000
_cell.angle_alpha   90.00
_cell.angle_beta   90.00
_cell.angle_gamma   90.00
#
_symmetry.space_group_name_H-M   'P 1'
#
loop_
_entity.id
_entity.type
_entity.pdbx_description
1 polymer ?
#
loop_
_entity_poly.entity_id
_entity_poly.type
_entity_poly.pdbx_seq_one_letter_code
_entity_poly.pdbx_strand_id
1 'polypeptide(L)'
;QKRWCIGLLEMAFSRYSPITYGIKSIGLLMAAGYCQNPFWGFWSIPLIVYGLLPQLSLLCGVSVFPKTSDPWFWLCIFLFFGAYTQDLLDFVFEGGSYRRWWNVQRM
;
A
#
# COMPACT_ATOMS: atom_id res chain seq x y z
N GLN A 1 11.88 -12.41 1.90
CA GLN A 1 10.56 -12.00 1.36
C GLN A 1 10.06 -12.90 0.22
N LYS A 2 10.85 -13.21 -0.82
CA LYS A 2 10.38 -14.03 -1.98
C LYS A 2 9.62 -15.32 -1.61
N ARG A 3 10.14 -16.14 -0.68
CA ARG A 3 9.45 -17.36 -0.20
C ARG A 3 8.09 -17.07 0.47
N TRP A 4 8.02 -16.01 1.26
CA TRP A 4 6.78 -15.58 1.92
C TRP A 4 5.75 -15.10 0.91
N CYS A 5 6.14 -14.26 -0.05
CA CYS A 5 5.22 -13.79 -1.10
C CYS A 5 4.65 -14.96 -1.92
N ILE A 6 5.49 -15.92 -2.31
CA ILE A 6 5.05 -17.09 -3.10
C ILE A 6 4.10 -17.98 -2.27
N GLY A 7 4.46 -18.31 -1.03
CA GLY A 7 3.60 -19.14 -0.18
C GLY A 7 2.27 -18.47 0.17
N LEU A 8 2.28 -17.15 0.36
CA LEU A 8 1.07 -16.35 0.60
C LEU A 8 0.17 -16.29 -0.63
N LEU A 9 0.73 -16.11 -1.83
CA LEU A 9 -0.03 -16.18 -3.08
C LEU A 9 -0.59 -17.59 -3.32
N GLU A 10 0.18 -18.63 -3.03
CA GLU A 10 -0.27 -20.02 -3.15
C GLU A 10 -1.47 -20.30 -2.21
N MET A 11 -1.43 -19.78 -0.97
CA MET A 11 -2.59 -19.84 -0.07
C MET A 11 -3.80 -19.06 -0.62
N ALA A 12 -3.58 -17.91 -1.27
CA ALA A 12 -4.66 -17.12 -1.87
C ALA A 12 -5.43 -17.89 -2.95
N PHE A 13 -4.73 -18.70 -3.75
CA PHE A 13 -5.32 -19.50 -4.83
C PHE A 13 -5.66 -20.94 -4.44
N SER A 14 -5.39 -21.33 -3.19
CA SER A 14 -5.72 -22.66 -2.68
C SER A 14 -7.21 -22.80 -2.36
N ARG A 15 -7.64 -24.05 -2.13
CA ARG A 15 -9.00 -24.41 -1.71
C ARG A 15 -9.39 -23.76 -0.38
N TYR A 16 -8.42 -23.41 0.45
CA TYR A 16 -8.61 -22.75 1.75
C TYR A 16 -8.37 -21.24 1.68
N SER A 17 -8.74 -20.59 0.56
CA SER A 17 -8.52 -19.15 0.43
C SER A 17 -9.35 -18.37 1.46
N PRO A 18 -8.79 -17.29 2.05
CA PRO A 18 -9.51 -16.47 3.02
C PRO A 18 -10.73 -15.77 2.42
N ILE A 19 -10.79 -15.61 1.08
CA ILE A 19 -11.95 -15.06 0.38
C ILE A 19 -13.12 -16.05 0.38
N THR A 20 -12.93 -17.30 -0.03
CA THR A 20 -14.08 -18.22 -0.17
C THR A 20 -14.35 -18.96 1.13
N TYR A 21 -13.32 -19.57 1.70
CA TYR A 21 -13.42 -20.36 2.92
C TYR A 21 -13.46 -19.45 4.16
N GLY A 22 -12.63 -18.41 4.20
CA GLY A 22 -12.55 -17.49 5.35
C GLY A 22 -13.83 -16.70 5.57
N ILE A 23 -14.44 -16.16 4.50
CA ILE A 23 -15.72 -15.43 4.61
C ILE A 23 -16.82 -16.33 5.16
N LYS A 24 -16.87 -17.60 4.74
CA LYS A 24 -17.88 -18.56 5.18
C LYS A 24 -17.68 -19.04 6.62
N SER A 25 -16.45 -19.08 7.13
CA SER A 25 -16.11 -19.70 8.42
C SER A 25 -15.95 -18.72 9.57
N ILE A 26 -15.37 -17.54 9.34
CA ILE A 26 -14.96 -16.60 10.40
C ILE A 26 -15.69 -15.24 10.26
N GLY A 27 -16.41 -15.03 9.15
CA GLY A 27 -17.17 -13.81 8.87
C GLY A 27 -16.38 -12.78 8.05
N LEU A 28 -17.11 -11.82 7.48
CA LEU A 28 -16.59 -10.90 6.44
C LEU A 28 -15.43 -10.02 6.90
N LEU A 29 -15.54 -9.37 8.07
CA LEU A 29 -14.55 -8.40 8.54
C LEU A 29 -13.21 -9.06 8.87
N MET A 30 -13.27 -10.19 9.59
CA MET A 30 -12.07 -10.93 9.96
C MET A 30 -11.41 -11.56 8.72
N ALA A 31 -12.22 -12.12 7.81
CA ALA A 31 -11.73 -12.64 6.54
C ALA A 31 -11.05 -11.55 5.68
N ALA A 32 -11.61 -10.34 5.62
CA ALA A 32 -11.01 -9.21 4.92
C ALA A 32 -9.63 -8.84 5.51
N GLY A 33 -9.50 -8.78 6.84
CA GLY A 33 -8.21 -8.57 7.49
C GLY A 33 -7.19 -9.66 7.14
N TYR A 34 -7.60 -10.94 7.14
CA TYR A 34 -6.73 -12.03 6.74
C TYR A 34 -6.39 -12.03 5.24
N CYS A 35 -7.25 -11.50 4.37
CA CYS A 35 -6.99 -11.38 2.95
C CYS A 35 -5.85 -10.39 2.65
N GLN A 36 -5.61 -9.38 3.48
CA GLN A 36 -4.57 -8.39 3.20
C GLN A 36 -3.16 -9.02 3.09
N ASN A 37 -2.86 -10.06 3.87
CA ASN A 37 -1.58 -10.77 3.84
C ASN A 37 -1.29 -11.47 2.50
N PRO A 38 -2.16 -12.36 1.97
CA PRO A 38 -1.96 -13.01 0.67
C PRO A 38 -1.88 -12.04 -0.50
N PHE A 39 -2.65 -10.95 -0.46
CA PHE A 39 -2.65 -9.94 -1.52
C PHE A 39 -1.53 -8.90 -1.38
N TRP A 40 -0.75 -8.94 -0.30
CA TRP A 40 0.36 -8.00 -0.09
C TRP A 40 1.36 -8.00 -1.25
N GLY A 41 1.60 -9.16 -1.88
CA GLY A 41 2.50 -9.27 -3.04
C GLY A 41 2.07 -8.47 -4.27
N PHE A 42 0.77 -8.22 -4.45
CA PHE A 42 0.26 -7.47 -5.61
C PHE A 42 0.57 -5.97 -5.52
N TRP A 43 0.89 -5.44 -4.33
CA TRP A 43 1.32 -4.05 -4.16
C TRP A 43 2.60 -3.72 -4.96
N SER A 44 3.38 -4.73 -5.33
CA SER A 44 4.55 -4.56 -6.21
C SER A 44 4.19 -3.96 -7.58
N ILE A 45 3.01 -4.27 -8.14
CA ILE A 45 2.62 -3.80 -9.47
C ILE A 45 2.38 -2.28 -9.47
N PRO A 46 1.49 -1.71 -8.61
CA PRO A 46 1.36 -0.26 -8.50
C PRO A 46 2.67 0.43 -8.15
N LEU A 47 3.47 -0.14 -7.24
CA LEU A 47 4.76 0.44 -6.85
C LEU A 47 5.71 0.61 -8.04
N ILE A 48 5.82 -0.40 -8.91
CA ILE A 48 6.64 -0.32 -10.12
C ILE A 48 6.07 0.73 -11.08
N VAL A 49 4.75 0.72 -11.30
CA VAL A 49 4.09 1.69 -12.18
C VAL A 49 4.33 3.12 -11.70
N TYR A 50 4.09 3.40 -10.42
CA TYR A 50 4.32 4.73 -9.83
C TYR A 50 5.79 5.12 -9.76
N GLY A 51 6.72 4.15 -9.65
CA GLY A 51 8.16 4.41 -9.70
C GLY A 51 8.65 4.79 -11.11
N LEU A 52 8.09 4.18 -12.15
CA LEU A 52 8.42 4.45 -13.55
C LEU A 52 7.70 5.69 -14.10
N LEU A 53 6.50 5.98 -13.62
CA LEU A 53 5.67 7.09 -14.07
C LEU A 53 6.40 8.46 -14.08
N PRO A 54 7.10 8.90 -13.01
CA PRO A 54 7.81 10.17 -13.02
C PRO A 54 8.98 10.17 -14.02
N GLN A 55 9.69 9.04 -14.16
CA GLN A 55 10.80 8.92 -15.10
C GLN A 55 10.32 9.04 -16.55
N LEU A 56 9.21 8.37 -16.88
CA LEU A 56 8.56 8.47 -18.19
C LEU A 56 8.01 9.87 -18.45
N SER A 57 7.42 10.52 -17.42
CA SER A 57 6.88 11.87 -17.57
C SER A 57 7.94 12.91 -17.90
N LEU A 58 9.14 12.77 -17.33
CA LEU A 58 10.27 13.64 -17.62
C LEU A 58 10.80 13.42 -19.04
N LEU A 59 10.85 12.17 -19.51
CA LEU A 59 11.29 11.83 -20.87
C LEU A 59 10.29 12.29 -21.95
N CYS A 60 8.99 12.16 -21.69
CA CYS A 60 7.94 12.57 -22.63
C CYS A 60 7.58 14.07 -22.53
N GLY A 61 8.09 14.79 -21.52
CA GLY A 61 7.75 16.20 -21.28
C GLY A 61 6.29 16.44 -20.87
N VAL A 62 5.63 15.44 -20.29
CA VAL A 62 4.23 15.51 -19.88
C VAL A 62 4.15 15.79 -18.38
N SER A 63 3.33 16.76 -17.96
CA SER A 63 3.09 17.03 -16.54
C SER A 63 2.11 16.02 -15.94
N VAL A 64 2.58 15.14 -15.05
CA VAL A 64 1.73 14.17 -14.33
C VAL A 64 0.94 14.81 -13.19
N PHE A 65 1.45 15.92 -12.64
CA PHE A 65 0.79 16.63 -11.54
C PHE A 65 -0.14 17.74 -12.04
N PRO A 66 -1.27 17.98 -11.34
CA PRO A 66 -2.16 19.10 -11.64
C PRO A 66 -1.43 20.43 -11.42
N LYS A 67 -1.85 21.48 -12.15
CA LYS A 67 -1.25 22.80 -12.00
C LYS A 67 -1.60 23.35 -10.61
N THR A 68 -0.71 24.18 -10.05
CA THR A 68 -0.91 24.80 -8.72
C THR A 68 -2.15 25.69 -8.64
N SER A 69 -2.66 26.13 -9.79
CA SER A 69 -3.89 26.92 -9.90
C SER A 69 -5.17 26.10 -9.72
N ASP A 70 -5.09 24.76 -9.83
CA ASP A 70 -6.24 23.89 -9.71
C ASP A 70 -6.51 23.52 -8.23
N PRO A 71 -7.77 23.57 -7.76
CA PRO A 71 -8.13 23.15 -6.40
C PRO A 71 -7.69 21.70 -6.06
N TRP A 72 -7.57 20.86 -7.08
CA TRP A 72 -7.10 19.48 -6.98
C TRP A 72 -5.69 19.36 -6.41
N PHE A 73 -4.83 20.36 -6.64
CA PHE A 73 -3.48 20.38 -6.08
C PHE A 73 -3.50 20.45 -4.54
N TRP A 74 -4.39 21.27 -3.97
CA TRP A 74 -4.57 21.37 -2.52
C TRP A 74 -5.10 20.08 -1.92
N LEU A 75 -6.02 19.40 -2.60
CA LEU A 75 -6.50 18.07 -2.18
C LEU A 75 -5.36 17.04 -2.16
N CYS A 76 -4.49 17.03 -3.17
CA CYS A 76 -3.33 16.14 -3.19
C CYS A 76 -2.39 16.40 -2.00
N ILE A 77 -2.10 17.67 -1.69
CA ILE A 77 -1.27 18.03 -0.53
C ILE A 77 -1.92 17.54 0.76
N PHE A 78 -3.21 17.82 0.95
CA PHE A 78 -3.93 17.43 2.15
C PHE A 78 -3.93 15.91 2.34
N LEU A 79 -4.19 15.14 1.29
CA LEU A 79 -4.17 13.68 1.34
C LEU A 79 -2.77 13.14 1.65
N PHE A 80 -1.72 13.73 1.07
CA PHE A 80 -0.35 13.34 1.33
C PHE A 80 0.01 13.56 2.80
N PHE A 81 -0.19 14.78 3.32
CA PHE A 81 0.11 15.07 4.72
C PHE A 81 -0.75 14.25 5.69
N GLY A 82 -2.04 14.09 5.39
CA GLY A 82 -2.96 13.28 6.19
C GLY A 82 -2.47 11.84 6.33
N ALA A 83 -2.18 11.18 5.21
CA ALA A 83 -1.72 9.78 5.21
C ALA A 83 -0.39 9.60 5.97
N TYR A 84 0.61 10.46 5.71
CA TYR A 84 1.91 10.37 6.39
C TYR A 84 1.82 10.69 7.89
N THR A 85 0.96 11.64 8.27
CA THR A 85 0.76 11.99 9.68
C THR A 85 0.06 10.85 10.42
N GLN A 86 -0.94 10.22 9.82
CA GLN A 86 -1.62 9.06 10.40
C GLN A 86 -0.65 7.90 10.62
N ASP A 87 0.10 7.51 9.58
CA ASP A 87 1.06 6.41 9.65
C ASP A 87 2.16 6.66 10.72
N LEU A 88 2.64 7.89 10.83
CA LEU A 88 3.61 8.27 11.85
C LEU A 88 3.00 8.26 13.26
N LEU A 89 1.77 8.75 13.43
CA LEU A 89 1.09 8.74 14.72
C LEU A 89 0.87 7.30 15.20
N ASP A 90 0.36 6.42 14.34
CA ASP A 90 0.16 5.00 14.66
C ASP A 90 1.47 4.35 15.09
N PHE A 91 2.55 4.58 14.34
CA PHE A 91 3.87 4.04 14.67
C PHE A 91 4.44 4.56 16.00
N VAL A 92 4.17 5.83 16.34
CA VAL A 92 4.59 6.43 17.63
C VAL A 92 3.74 5.92 18.78
N PHE A 93 2.42 5.74 18.58
CA PHE A 93 1.53 5.15 19.59
C PHE A 93 1.92 3.70 19.92
N GLU A 94 2.43 2.95 18.95
CA GLU A 94 3.00 1.62 19.16
C GLU A 94 4.38 1.63 19.86
N GLY A 95 4.89 2.80 20.24
CA GLY A 95 6.18 2.96 20.94
C GLY A 95 7.40 2.96 20.01
N GLY A 96 7.19 3.15 18.70
CA GLY A 96 8.23 3.24 17.71
C GLY A 96 8.94 4.61 17.70
N SER A 97 10.23 4.62 17.35
CA SER A 97 10.99 5.86 17.13
C SER A 97 10.85 6.37 15.70
N TYR A 98 10.86 7.69 15.50
CA TYR A 98 10.81 8.33 14.17
C TYR A 98 11.85 7.78 13.18
N ARG A 99 13.05 7.48 13.66
CA ARG A 99 14.12 6.92 12.79
C ARG A 99 13.82 5.50 12.35
N ARG A 100 13.08 4.74 13.16
CA ARG A 100 12.64 3.38 12.82
C ARG A 100 11.47 3.42 11.85
N TRP A 101 10.53 4.35 12.04
CA TRP A 101 9.44 4.63 11.10
C TRP A 101 9.96 4.91 9.68
N TRP A 102 10.92 5.83 9.56
CA TRP A 102 11.54 6.16 8.27
C TRP A 102 12.29 4.98 7.62
N ASN A 103 12.86 4.09 8.43
CA ASN A 103 13.47 2.87 7.90
C ASN A 103 12.41 1.86 7.42
N VAL A 104 11.27 1.75 8.09
CA VAL A 104 10.17 0.87 7.68
C VAL A 104 9.56 1.33 6.35
N GLN A 105 9.39 2.63 6.15
CA GLN A 105 8.91 3.20 4.88
C GLN A 105 9.81 2.88 3.67
N ARG A 106 11.08 2.51 3.89
CA ARG A 106 12.04 2.17 2.82
C ARG A 106 12.20 0.66 2.57
N MET A 107 11.63 -0.19 3.43
CA MET A 107 11.75 -1.65 3.36
C MET A 107 10.59 -2.29 2.60
#